data_AF-A0A645I2I2-F1
#
_entry.id   AF-A0A645I2I2-F1
#
_cell.length_a   1.000
_cell.length_b   1.000
_cell.length_c   1.000
_cell.angle_alpha   90.00
_cell.angle_beta   90.00
_cell.angle_gamma   90.00
#
_symmetry.space_group_name_H-M   'P 1'
#
loop_
_entity.id
_entity.type
_entity.pdbx_description
1 polymer ?
#
loop_
_entity_poly.entity_id
_entity_poly.type
_entity_poly.pdbx_seq_one_letter_code
_entity_poly.pdbx_strand_id
1 'polypeptide(L)'
;MQIEFLNNKRNRSLYEGDPLAPANYEMDYLFATAMLANPLVWMDLQSIEPSDAELLKKIISVYKPLQKQLFDADVSPIGEIPDGGSFTGFNAKIGNGGYLLLFAEAGGTYIYSVKGVRNPEVLYKSEKLSDFGIECYPYGVRVNMPEEKSFVFIRYSC
;
A
#
# COMPACT_ATOMS: atom_id res chain seq x y z
N MET A 1 12.24 -5.16 -11.98
CA MET A 1 11.04 -4.82 -12.78
C MET A 1 10.69 -3.37 -12.51
N GLN A 2 10.37 -2.57 -13.53
CA GLN A 2 9.89 -1.19 -13.37
C GLN A 2 8.37 -1.19 -13.55
N ILE A 3 7.65 -0.49 -12.67
CA ILE A 3 6.19 -0.38 -12.69
C ILE A 3 5.83 1.09 -12.71
N GLU A 4 5.05 1.50 -13.71
CA GLU A 4 4.58 2.86 -13.84
C GLU A 4 3.23 3.07 -13.16
N PHE A 5 3.00 4.27 -12.67
CA PHE A 5 1.68 4.74 -12.28
C PHE A 5 1.44 6.16 -12.79
N LEU A 6 0.17 6.48 -13.04
CA LEU A 6 -0.27 7.67 -13.76
C LEU A 6 -1.05 8.63 -12.84
N ASN A 7 -1.37 9.82 -13.35
CA ASN A 7 -2.38 10.68 -12.73
C ASN A 7 -3.77 10.05 -12.88
N ASN A 8 -4.27 9.45 -11.80
CA ASN A 8 -5.53 8.71 -11.74
C ASN A 8 -6.79 9.57 -11.85
N LYS A 9 -6.65 10.89 -11.75
CA LYS A 9 -7.77 11.83 -11.86
C LYS A 9 -8.00 12.32 -13.28
N ARG A 10 -7.19 11.86 -14.25
CA ARG A 10 -7.47 12.10 -15.67
C ARG A 10 -8.67 11.28 -16.14
N ASN A 11 -9.40 11.82 -17.12
CA ASN A 11 -10.47 11.11 -17.82
C ASN A 11 -11.62 10.61 -16.92
N ARG A 12 -11.96 11.31 -15.82
CA ARG A 12 -13.04 10.91 -14.90
C ARG A 12 -14.36 10.60 -15.62
N SER A 13 -14.69 11.35 -16.67
CA SER A 13 -15.89 11.15 -17.48
C SER A 13 -15.97 9.79 -18.19
N LEU A 14 -14.85 9.08 -18.35
CA LEU A 14 -14.85 7.72 -18.93
C LEU A 14 -15.18 6.63 -17.91
N TYR A 15 -15.20 6.95 -16.62
CA TYR A 15 -15.36 6.00 -15.51
C TYR A 15 -16.54 6.35 -14.60
N GLU A 16 -17.55 7.06 -15.13
CA GLU A 16 -18.72 7.46 -14.36
C GLU A 16 -19.49 6.24 -13.85
N GLY A 17 -19.71 6.18 -12.53
CA GLY A 17 -20.43 5.08 -11.89
C GLY A 17 -19.62 3.80 -11.66
N ASP A 18 -18.34 3.75 -12.06
CA ASP A 18 -17.47 2.60 -11.80
C ASP A 18 -16.94 2.65 -10.35
N PRO A 19 -17.25 1.64 -9.49
CA PRO A 19 -16.73 1.60 -8.13
C PRO A 19 -15.21 1.47 -8.06
N LEU A 20 -14.58 0.92 -9.09
CA LEU A 20 -13.13 0.74 -9.23
C LEU A 20 -12.49 1.83 -10.11
N ALA A 21 -13.21 2.92 -10.41
CA ALA A 21 -12.66 4.04 -11.16
C ALA A 21 -11.31 4.50 -10.57
N PRO A 22 -10.29 4.78 -11.40
CA PRO A 22 -8.97 5.17 -10.91
C PRO A 22 -9.00 6.35 -9.92
N ALA A 23 -9.90 7.31 -10.16
CA ALA A 23 -10.08 8.49 -9.31
C ALA A 23 -10.59 8.20 -7.89
N ASN A 24 -11.07 6.97 -7.61
CA ASN A 24 -11.51 6.53 -6.29
C ASN A 24 -10.36 6.09 -5.37
N TYR A 25 -9.15 5.97 -5.92
CA TYR A 25 -7.94 5.61 -5.17
C TYR A 25 -7.11 6.86 -4.87
N GLU A 26 -6.46 6.91 -3.71
CA GLU A 26 -5.56 8.02 -3.38
C GLU A 26 -4.21 7.86 -4.09
N MET A 27 -3.51 8.96 -4.33
CA MET A 27 -2.28 8.92 -5.11
C MET A 27 -1.15 8.12 -4.43
N ASP A 28 -1.12 8.10 -3.10
CA ASP A 28 -0.20 7.27 -2.32
C ASP A 28 -0.55 5.78 -2.41
N TYR A 29 -1.82 5.42 -2.56
CA TYR A 29 -2.25 4.04 -2.87
C TYR A 29 -1.64 3.59 -4.20
N LEU A 30 -1.70 4.43 -5.23
CA LEU A 30 -1.07 4.13 -6.53
C LEU A 30 0.45 3.99 -6.43
N PHE A 31 1.11 4.83 -5.62
CA PHE A 31 2.55 4.67 -5.38
C PHE A 31 2.83 3.33 -4.67
N ALA A 32 2.02 2.98 -3.68
CA ALA A 32 2.16 1.75 -2.91
C ALA A 32 2.08 0.50 -3.79
N THR A 33 1.20 0.44 -4.79
CA THR A 33 1.13 -0.72 -5.70
C THR A 33 2.42 -0.94 -6.50
N ALA A 34 3.22 0.11 -6.71
CA ALA A 34 4.46 0.05 -7.46
C ALA A 34 5.73 -0.03 -6.59
N MET A 35 5.67 0.30 -5.30
CA MET A 35 6.87 0.61 -4.52
C MET A 35 7.77 -0.58 -4.19
N LEU A 36 7.26 -1.82 -4.19
CA LEU A 36 8.07 -3.03 -4.01
C LEU A 36 8.78 -3.50 -5.30
N ALA A 37 8.52 -2.83 -6.42
CA ALA A 37 9.27 -3.01 -7.66
C ALA A 37 10.29 -1.86 -7.80
N ASN A 38 10.27 -1.17 -8.94
CA ASN A 38 10.96 0.10 -9.14
C ASN A 38 9.90 1.10 -9.64
N PRO A 39 9.33 1.94 -8.76
CA PRO A 39 8.21 2.80 -9.12
C PRO A 39 8.64 3.91 -10.08
N LEU A 40 7.88 4.09 -11.17
CA LEU A 40 8.05 5.17 -12.13
C LEU A 40 6.82 6.08 -12.10
N VAL A 41 7.05 7.34 -11.74
CA VAL A 41 6.03 8.40 -11.84
C VAL A 41 5.92 8.81 -13.30
N TRP A 42 4.94 8.27 -14.03
CA TRP A 42 4.76 8.54 -15.45
C TRP A 42 3.55 9.45 -15.68
N MET A 43 3.70 10.74 -15.37
CA MET A 43 2.62 11.71 -15.52
C MET A 43 3.11 13.15 -15.69
N ASP A 44 2.21 14.00 -16.17
CA ASP A 44 2.41 15.45 -16.17
C ASP A 44 2.23 16.01 -14.75
N LEU A 45 3.35 16.36 -14.12
CA LEU A 45 3.41 16.91 -12.77
C LEU A 45 2.81 18.32 -12.66
N GLN A 46 2.56 19.04 -13.76
CA GLN A 46 1.88 20.34 -13.70
C GLN A 46 0.37 20.18 -13.47
N SER A 47 -0.19 19.05 -13.88
CA SER A 47 -1.62 18.74 -13.82
C SER A 47 -2.06 18.03 -12.53
N ILE A 48 -1.12 17.73 -11.63
CA ILE A 48 -1.42 17.02 -10.38
C ILE A 48 -2.12 17.94 -9.39
N GLU A 49 -3.13 17.45 -8.69
CA GLU A 49 -3.77 18.22 -7.62
C GLU A 49 -2.76 18.41 -6.47
N PRO A 50 -2.73 19.58 -5.80
CA PRO A 50 -1.78 19.84 -4.71
C PRO A 50 -1.84 18.82 -3.56
N SER A 51 -3.04 18.30 -3.25
CA SER A 51 -3.23 17.26 -2.24
C SER A 51 -2.55 15.95 -2.62
N ASP A 52 -2.65 15.52 -3.88
CA ASP A 52 -1.99 14.31 -4.38
C ASP A 52 -0.46 14.46 -4.39
N ALA A 53 0.03 15.65 -4.74
CA ALA A 53 1.46 15.95 -4.69
C ALA A 53 1.99 15.85 -3.25
N GLU A 54 1.24 16.34 -2.26
CA GLU A 54 1.61 16.22 -0.85
C GLU A 54 1.54 14.76 -0.36
N LEU A 55 0.53 13.98 -0.76
CA LEU A 55 0.48 12.54 -0.47
C LEU A 55 1.70 11.81 -1.03
N LEU A 56 2.04 12.03 -2.31
CA LEU A 56 3.24 11.46 -2.93
C LEU A 56 4.52 11.86 -2.20
N LYS A 57 4.66 13.13 -1.86
CA LYS A 57 5.81 13.63 -1.12
C LYS A 57 5.96 12.93 0.23
N LYS A 58 4.87 12.73 0.97
CA LYS A 58 4.89 12.01 2.25
C LYS A 58 5.36 10.56 2.07
N ILE A 59 4.72 9.77 1.21
CA ILE A 59 5.10 8.35 1.05
C ILE A 59 6.49 8.19 0.43
N ILE A 60 6.87 9.01 -0.55
CA ILE A 60 8.20 8.96 -1.17
C ILE A 60 9.29 9.29 -0.15
N SER A 61 9.03 10.18 0.81
CA SER A 61 9.99 10.49 1.89
C SER A 61 10.24 9.28 2.80
N VAL A 62 9.23 8.44 3.02
CA VAL A 62 9.35 7.17 3.77
C VAL A 62 10.05 6.10 2.92
N TYR A 63 9.73 6.02 1.63
CA TYR A 63 10.26 5.00 0.72
C TYR A 63 11.75 5.20 0.37
N LYS A 64 12.17 6.43 0.08
CA LYS A 64 13.52 6.71 -0.46
C LYS A 64 14.67 6.10 0.37
N PRO A 65 14.68 6.20 1.71
CA PRO A 65 15.72 5.58 2.52
C PRO A 65 15.72 4.04 2.45
N LEU A 66 14.58 3.44 2.14
CA LEU A 66 14.35 1.99 2.16
C LEU A 66 14.48 1.34 0.78
N GLN A 67 14.46 2.13 -0.30
CA GLN A 67 14.45 1.67 -1.69
C GLN A 67 15.48 0.57 -1.97
N LYS A 68 16.73 0.73 -1.54
CA LYS A 68 17.78 -0.26 -1.77
C LYS A 68 17.48 -1.59 -1.06
N GLN A 69 17.04 -1.52 0.20
CA GLN A 69 16.71 -2.71 0.96
C GLN A 69 15.49 -3.44 0.40
N LEU A 70 14.48 -2.68 -0.04
CA LEU A 70 13.27 -3.24 -0.67
C LEU A 70 13.58 -3.88 -2.03
N PHE A 71 14.52 -3.30 -2.79
CA PHE A 71 14.97 -3.88 -4.06
C PHE A 71 15.65 -5.25 -3.87
N ASP A 72 16.36 -5.44 -2.76
CA ASP A 72 17.07 -6.68 -2.42
C ASP A 72 16.18 -7.68 -1.63
N ALA A 73 14.92 -7.33 -1.34
CA ALA A 73 14.03 -8.14 -0.51
C ALA A 73 13.47 -9.37 -1.25
N ASP A 74 13.23 -10.44 -0.50
CA ASP A 74 12.46 -11.58 -0.98
C ASP A 74 10.95 -11.29 -0.82
N VAL A 75 10.29 -11.00 -1.95
CA VAL A 75 8.89 -10.55 -1.98
C VAL A 75 7.96 -11.74 -2.25
N SER A 76 7.04 -11.99 -1.32
CA SER A 76 6.00 -13.01 -1.43
C SER A 76 4.60 -12.41 -1.23
N PRO A 77 3.56 -12.93 -1.90
CA PRO A 77 2.20 -12.41 -1.76
C PRO A 77 1.59 -12.73 -0.38
N ILE A 78 0.70 -11.85 0.08
CA ILE A 78 -0.17 -12.03 1.25
C ILE A 78 -1.62 -11.85 0.80
N GLY A 79 -2.52 -12.67 1.35
CA GLY A 79 -3.96 -12.56 1.08
C GLY A 79 -4.33 -13.19 -0.25
N GLU A 80 -5.38 -12.65 -0.87
CA GLU A 80 -5.93 -13.15 -2.11
C GLU A 80 -5.28 -12.48 -3.34
N ILE A 81 -5.59 -13.02 -4.52
CA ILE A 81 -5.22 -12.38 -5.78
C ILE A 81 -6.03 -11.08 -5.92
N PRO A 82 -5.42 -9.94 -6.27
CA PRO A 82 -6.14 -8.69 -6.51
C PRO A 82 -7.25 -8.85 -7.54
N ASP A 83 -8.48 -8.53 -7.13
CA ASP A 83 -9.69 -8.57 -7.97
C ASP A 83 -10.52 -7.28 -7.85
N GLY A 84 -10.02 -6.28 -7.11
CA GLY A 84 -10.70 -5.03 -6.82
C GLY A 84 -11.61 -5.10 -5.58
N GLY A 85 -11.79 -6.28 -4.99
CA GLY A 85 -12.71 -6.53 -3.89
C GLY A 85 -12.12 -7.38 -2.75
N SER A 86 -10.80 -7.56 -2.70
CA SER A 86 -10.15 -8.48 -1.76
C SER A 86 -9.22 -7.80 -0.75
N PHE A 87 -8.75 -8.58 0.23
CA PHE A 87 -7.56 -8.24 1.01
C PHE A 87 -6.33 -8.83 0.35
N THR A 88 -5.36 -7.98 0.04
CA THR A 88 -4.15 -8.39 -0.70
C THR A 88 -2.91 -7.73 -0.12
N GLY A 89 -1.75 -8.13 -0.59
CA GLY A 89 -0.51 -7.51 -0.14
C GLY A 89 0.73 -8.34 -0.42
N PHE A 90 1.80 -7.92 0.23
CA PHE A 90 3.12 -8.47 0.07
C PHE A 90 3.86 -8.51 1.40
N ASN A 91 4.66 -9.55 1.56
CA ASN A 91 5.73 -9.63 2.53
C ASN A 91 7.07 -9.46 1.82
N ALA A 92 7.78 -8.35 2.07
CA ALA A 92 9.14 -8.12 1.59
C ALA A 92 10.12 -8.47 2.70
N LYS A 93 10.63 -9.71 2.68
CA LYS A 93 11.48 -10.27 3.73
C LYS A 93 12.95 -9.88 3.54
N ILE A 94 13.58 -9.43 4.62
CA ILE A 94 15.01 -9.09 4.68
C ILE A 94 15.60 -9.69 5.97
N GLY A 95 16.37 -10.76 5.82
CA GLY A 95 16.96 -11.49 6.96
C GLY A 95 15.88 -12.00 7.94
N ASN A 96 16.02 -11.62 9.22
CA ASN A 96 15.09 -11.96 10.30
C ASN A 96 14.02 -10.88 10.51
N GLY A 97 13.56 -10.23 9.44
CA GLY A 97 12.53 -9.20 9.50
C GLY A 97 12.10 -8.81 8.10
N GLY A 98 11.53 -7.63 7.96
CA GLY A 98 11.16 -7.12 6.66
C GLY A 98 10.07 -6.08 6.73
N TYR A 99 9.29 -6.04 5.66
CA TYR A 99 8.18 -5.12 5.51
C TYR A 99 6.92 -5.83 5.07
N LEU A 100 5.78 -5.42 5.61
CA LEU A 100 4.47 -5.78 5.11
C LEU A 100 3.90 -4.60 4.36
N LEU A 101 3.36 -4.86 3.18
CA LEU A 101 2.54 -3.93 2.44
C LEU A 101 1.17 -4.56 2.23
N LEU A 102 0.15 -4.04 2.89
CA LEU A 102 -1.18 -4.66 2.94
C LEU A 102 -2.22 -3.70 2.38
N PHE A 103 -3.14 -4.21 1.58
CA PHE A 103 -4.18 -3.47 0.90
C PHE A 103 -5.56 -4.00 1.28
N ALA A 104 -6.47 -3.07 1.58
CA ALA A 104 -7.91 -3.30 1.54
C ALA A 104 -8.42 -2.74 0.21
N GLU A 105 -8.93 -3.60 -0.67
CA GLU A 105 -9.58 -3.14 -1.91
C GLU A 105 -11.03 -2.70 -1.64
N ALA A 106 -11.88 -2.58 -2.67
CA ALA A 106 -13.24 -2.04 -2.56
C ALA A 106 -14.28 -3.00 -1.93
N GLY A 107 -13.84 -4.15 -1.42
CA GLY A 107 -14.72 -5.21 -0.89
C GLY A 107 -15.14 -5.02 0.57
N GLY A 108 -14.57 -4.04 1.28
CA GLY A 108 -15.00 -3.63 2.61
C GLY A 108 -13.94 -3.77 3.70
N THR A 109 -14.38 -4.19 4.89
CA THR A 109 -13.58 -4.27 6.12
C THR A 109 -12.85 -5.60 6.24
N TYR A 110 -11.54 -5.55 6.50
CA TYR A 110 -10.72 -6.74 6.63
C TYR A 110 -10.04 -6.87 7.98
N ILE A 111 -10.06 -8.10 8.51
CA ILE A 111 -9.23 -8.53 9.63
C ILE A 111 -8.35 -9.68 9.13
N TYR A 112 -7.04 -9.47 9.10
CA TYR A 112 -6.11 -10.45 8.55
C TYR A 112 -4.98 -10.76 9.52
N SER A 113 -4.58 -12.05 9.59
CA SER A 113 -3.54 -12.51 10.50
C SER A 113 -2.29 -12.90 9.74
N VAL A 114 -1.17 -12.23 10.02
CA VAL A 114 0.14 -12.49 9.42
C VAL A 114 1.03 -13.18 10.45
N LYS A 115 1.52 -14.37 10.13
CA LYS A 115 2.41 -15.16 11.01
C LYS A 115 3.86 -14.70 10.88
N GLY A 116 4.68 -14.95 11.90
CA GLY A 116 6.13 -14.70 11.86
C GLY A 116 6.53 -13.21 11.93
N VAL A 117 5.59 -12.36 12.34
CA VAL A 117 5.75 -10.91 12.49
C VAL A 117 5.82 -10.58 13.97
N ARG A 118 6.86 -9.86 14.39
CA ARG A 118 7.05 -9.32 15.74
C ARG A 118 7.51 -7.87 15.69
N ASN A 119 7.19 -7.13 16.75
CA ASN A 119 7.51 -5.71 16.91
C ASN A 119 7.14 -4.89 15.67
N PRO A 120 5.87 -4.92 15.23
CA PRO A 120 5.46 -4.17 14.04
C PRO A 120 5.53 -2.66 14.30
N GLU A 121 6.00 -1.92 13.30
CA GLU A 121 6.06 -0.46 13.29
C GLU A 121 5.41 0.04 12.00
N VAL A 122 4.34 0.82 12.14
CA VAL A 122 3.67 1.44 10.99
C VAL A 122 4.56 2.57 10.46
N LEU A 123 5.08 2.40 9.25
CA LEU A 123 5.88 3.41 8.57
C LEU A 123 5.02 4.41 7.80
N TYR A 124 3.92 3.92 7.23
CA TYR A 124 2.96 4.72 6.48
C TYR A 124 1.60 4.01 6.45
N LYS A 125 0.50 4.76 6.38
CA LYS A 125 -0.85 4.25 6.09
C LYS A 125 -1.65 5.31 5.34
N SER A 126 -2.65 4.90 4.56
CA SER A 126 -3.59 5.83 3.94
C SER A 126 -4.20 6.75 5.01
N GLU A 127 -4.39 8.03 4.67
CA GLU A 127 -4.95 9.01 5.61
C GLU A 127 -6.37 8.62 6.04
N LYS A 128 -7.16 8.05 5.10
CA LYS A 128 -8.51 7.54 5.36
C LYS A 128 -8.57 6.32 6.27
N LEU A 129 -7.46 5.60 6.50
CA LEU A 129 -7.44 4.39 7.33
C LEU A 129 -7.37 4.79 8.81
N SER A 130 -8.41 5.47 9.30
CA SER A 130 -8.49 6.06 10.64
C SER A 130 -8.53 5.02 11.75
N ASP A 131 -9.33 3.97 11.58
CA ASP A 131 -9.60 2.95 12.60
C ASP A 131 -8.69 1.72 12.43
N PHE A 132 -7.46 1.96 11.95
CA PHE A 132 -6.44 0.91 11.82
C PHE A 132 -6.10 0.31 13.18
N GLY A 133 -6.18 -1.03 13.27
CA GLY A 133 -5.76 -1.78 14.44
C GLY A 133 -4.63 -2.75 14.12
N ILE A 134 -3.67 -2.90 15.03
CA ILE A 134 -2.69 -3.97 15.00
C ILE A 134 -2.53 -4.62 16.37
N GLU A 135 -2.80 -5.91 16.44
CA GLU A 135 -2.71 -6.72 17.66
C GLU A 135 -1.61 -7.77 17.51
N CYS A 136 -0.63 -7.76 18.41
CA CYS A 136 0.39 -8.79 18.45
C CYS A 136 -0.11 -10.01 19.22
N TYR A 137 0.16 -11.21 18.70
CA TYR A 137 -0.04 -12.48 19.38
C TYR A 137 1.26 -13.32 19.28
N PRO A 138 1.42 -14.42 20.05
CA PRO A 138 2.72 -15.09 20.22
C PRO A 138 3.46 -15.50 18.93
N TYR A 139 2.73 -15.66 17.81
CA TYR A 139 3.25 -16.14 16.54
C TYR A 139 2.99 -15.19 15.36
N GLY A 140 2.56 -13.94 15.60
CA GLY A 140 2.27 -13.02 14.51
C GLY A 140 1.52 -11.76 14.94
N VAL A 141 0.92 -11.11 13.95
CA VAL A 141 0.08 -9.92 14.13
C VAL A 141 -1.27 -10.12 13.47
N ARG A 142 -2.31 -9.55 14.05
CA ARG A 142 -3.63 -9.38 13.45
C ARG A 142 -3.80 -7.91 13.10
N VAL A 143 -4.06 -7.62 11.84
CA VAL A 143 -4.36 -6.26 11.37
C VAL A 143 -5.85 -6.10 11.14
N ASN A 144 -6.40 -4.97 11.55
CA ASN A 144 -7.77 -4.54 11.25
C ASN A 144 -7.69 -3.33 10.32
N MET A 145 -8.29 -3.45 9.14
CA MET A 145 -8.35 -2.43 8.11
C MET A 145 -9.81 -2.23 7.70
N PRO A 146 -10.57 -1.39 8.41
CA PRO A 146 -12.00 -1.25 8.18
C PRO A 146 -12.36 -0.41 6.95
N GLU A 147 -11.50 0.52 6.54
CA GLU A 147 -11.75 1.38 5.40
C GLU A 147 -11.25 0.76 4.08
N GLU A 148 -12.13 0.71 3.08
CA GLU A 148 -11.82 0.23 1.74
C GLU A 148 -10.85 1.16 0.97
N LYS A 149 -10.26 0.64 -0.11
CA LYS A 149 -9.35 1.39 -0.99
C LYS A 149 -8.26 2.10 -0.19
N SER A 150 -7.67 1.36 0.74
CA SER A 150 -6.68 1.82 1.69
C SER A 150 -5.51 0.82 1.79
N PHE A 151 -4.38 1.28 2.32
CA PHE A 151 -3.23 0.43 2.53
C PHE A 151 -2.46 0.81 3.79
N VAL A 152 -1.61 -0.10 4.25
CA VAL A 152 -0.66 0.11 5.33
C VAL A 152 0.69 -0.49 4.98
N PHE A 153 1.76 0.23 5.34
CA PHE A 153 3.14 -0.18 5.17
C PHE A 153 3.80 -0.29 6.56
N ILE A 154 4.25 -1.49 6.89
CA ILE A 154 4.69 -1.87 8.24
C ILE A 154 6.10 -2.44 8.15
N ARG A 155 7.00 -1.99 9.02
CA ARG A 155 8.27 -2.66 9.28
C ARG A 155 8.10 -3.67 10.41
N TYR A 156 8.77 -4.82 10.33
CA TYR A 156 8.74 -5.81 11.39
C TYR A 156 10.09 -6.54 11.56
N SER A 157 10.18 -7.25 12.69
CA SER A 157 11.25 -8.19 13.03
C SER A 157 10.66 -9.58 13.31
N CYS A 158 11.47 -10.63 13.25
CA CYS A 158 11.08 -12.02 13.58
C CYS A 158 11.59 -12.43 14.97
#